data_AF-A0A9D7VQ86-F1
#
_entry.id   AF-A0A9D7VQ86-F1
#
_cell.length_a   1.000
_cell.length_b   1.000
_cell.length_c   1.000
_cell.angle_alpha   90.00
_cell.angle_beta   90.00
_cell.angle_gamma   90.00
#
_symmetry.space_group_name_H-M   'P 1'
#
loop_
_entity.id
_entity.type
_entity.pdbx_description
1 polymer ?
#
loop_
_entity_poly.entity_id
_entity_poly.type
_entity_poly.pdbx_seq_one_letter_code
_entity_poly.pdbx_strand_id
1 'polypeptide(L)'
;EALDACDAVLVEIDDDEADVEPAGFRGAWSSGDCDQALAGAAHRVSVRVDHPRLAPASLEPRGIAVAYHRESDSVTVWLSTQTPHRARRELSRILSVAPGRIQVVAPMSAAPSA
;
A
#
# COMPACT_ATOMS: atom_id res chain seq x y z
N GLU A 1 12.44 -25.48 2.07
CA GLU A 1 13.73 -24.78 1.95
C GLU A 1 13.64 -23.29 2.28
N ALA A 2 12.98 -22.45 1.48
CA ALA A 2 12.91 -21.00 1.77
C ALA A 2 12.09 -20.66 3.03
N LEU A 3 10.94 -21.32 3.23
CA LEU A 3 10.11 -21.13 4.44
C LEU A 3 10.87 -21.59 5.68
N ASP A 4 11.44 -22.80 5.64
CA ASP A 4 12.23 -23.35 6.75
C ASP A 4 13.43 -22.45 7.11
N ALA A 5 14.08 -21.85 6.11
CA ALA A 5 15.17 -20.90 6.33
C ALA A 5 14.71 -19.59 6.99
N CYS A 6 13.52 -19.09 6.65
CA CYS A 6 12.94 -17.92 7.31
C CYS A 6 12.64 -18.19 8.78
N ASP A 7 12.09 -19.36 9.11
CA ASP A 7 11.76 -19.74 10.49
C ASP A 7 13.02 -19.87 11.38
N ALA A 8 14.19 -20.03 10.77
CA ALA A 8 15.47 -20.05 11.46
C ALA A 8 16.05 -18.66 11.77
N VAL A 9 15.49 -17.58 11.21
CA VAL A 9 15.97 -16.21 11.45
C VAL A 9 15.30 -15.64 12.70
N LEU A 10 16.07 -15.52 13.78
CA LEU A 10 15.65 -14.88 15.03
C LEU A 10 16.26 -13.48 15.14
N VAL A 11 15.46 -12.51 15.55
CA VAL A 11 15.88 -11.14 15.80
C VAL A 11 15.64 -10.84 17.28
N GLU A 12 16.68 -10.44 17.99
CA GLU A 12 16.54 -9.88 19.34
C GLU A 12 16.02 -8.45 19.21
N ILE A 13 14.87 -8.20 19.83
CA ILE A 13 14.20 -6.90 19.83
C ILE A 13 14.02 -6.53 21.29
N ASP A 14 14.53 -5.35 21.68
CA ASP A 14 14.26 -4.79 22.99
C ASP A 14 12.79 -4.35 23.07
N ASP A 15 12.10 -4.74 24.14
CA ASP A 15 10.71 -4.36 24.40
C ASP A 15 10.64 -2.91 24.88
N ASP A 16 10.74 -1.97 23.95
CA ASP A 16 10.42 -0.57 24.22
C ASP A 16 8.91 -0.34 24.11
N GLU A 17 8.35 0.43 25.04
CA GLU A 17 6.94 0.80 25.01
C GLU A 17 6.68 1.69 23.77
N ALA A 18 5.96 1.14 22.79
CA ALA A 18 5.65 1.87 21.57
C ALA A 18 4.57 2.92 21.83
N ASP A 19 4.86 4.19 21.55
CA ASP A 19 3.86 5.25 21.48
C ASP A 19 2.90 5.00 20.30
N VAL A 20 1.83 4.24 20.53
CA VAL A 20 0.78 4.00 19.54
C VAL A 20 -0.18 5.18 19.54
N GLU A 21 0.24 6.28 18.92
CA GLU A 21 -0.67 7.37 18.60
C GLU A 21 -1.78 6.86 17.67
N PRO A 22 -3.06 7.16 17.94
CA PRO A 22 -4.14 6.80 17.04
C PRO A 22 -3.95 7.52 15.70
N ALA A 23 -3.33 6.82 14.75
CA ALA A 23 -3.05 7.30 13.40
C ALA A 23 -4.37 7.56 12.67
N GLY A 24 -4.88 8.77 12.78
CA GLY A 24 -6.09 9.24 12.13
C GLY A 24 -5.80 10.57 11.46
N PHE A 25 -6.39 10.77 10.28
CA PHE A 25 -6.40 12.09 9.69
C PHE A 25 -7.10 13.07 10.64
N ARG A 26 -6.39 14.12 11.08
CA ARG A 26 -6.97 15.23 11.83
C ARG A 26 -6.99 16.46 10.94
N GLY A 27 -8.16 16.79 10.44
CA GLY A 27 -8.40 18.01 9.68
C GLY A 27 -9.87 18.38 9.71
N ALA A 28 -10.12 19.68 9.60
CA ALA A 28 -11.44 20.25 9.49
C ALA A 28 -11.48 21.14 8.26
N TRP A 29 -12.60 21.10 7.55
CA TRP A 29 -12.90 22.04 6.47
C TRP A 29 -14.27 22.64 6.75
N SER A 30 -14.38 23.96 6.58
CA SER A 30 -15.63 24.69 6.67
C SER A 30 -15.87 25.44 5.36
N SER A 31 -17.14 25.73 5.07
CA SER A 31 -17.54 26.53 3.91
C SER A 31 -18.81 27.30 4.25
N GLY A 32 -18.79 28.62 4.02
CA GLY A 32 -19.89 29.52 4.38
C GLY A 32 -19.97 29.81 5.88
N ASP A 33 -21.11 30.36 6.31
CA ASP A 33 -21.41 30.66 7.72
C ASP A 33 -22.20 29.52 8.37
N CYS A 34 -21.47 28.49 8.82
CA CYS A 34 -22.06 27.32 9.48
C CYS A 34 -22.77 27.70 10.79
N ASP A 35 -22.27 28.68 11.52
CA ASP A 35 -22.82 29.08 12.82
C ASP A 35 -24.19 29.72 12.65
N GLN A 36 -24.36 30.62 11.68
CA GLN A 36 -25.65 31.21 11.35
C GLN A 36 -26.66 30.13 10.90
N ALA A 37 -26.22 29.20 10.03
CA ALA A 37 -27.08 28.13 9.54
C ALA A 37 -27.53 27.19 10.68
N LEU A 38 -26.62 26.82 11.57
CA LEU A 38 -26.93 26.03 12.76
C LEU A 38 -27.85 26.79 13.72
N ALA A 39 -27.63 28.10 13.91
CA ALA A 39 -28.44 28.95 14.79
C ALA A 39 -29.91 28.97 14.37
N GLY A 40 -30.19 29.07 13.07
CA GLY A 40 -31.53 29.13 12.50
C GLY A 40 -32.23 27.77 12.29
N ALA A 41 -31.56 26.64 12.56
CA ALA A 41 -32.12 25.32 12.31
C ALA A 41 -33.25 24.97 13.30
N ALA A 42 -34.36 24.46 12.77
CA ALA A 42 -35.49 23.99 13.58
C ALA A 42 -35.12 22.82 14.51
N HIS A 43 -34.14 21.99 14.11
CA HIS A 43 -33.65 20.85 14.86
C HIS A 43 -32.13 20.74 14.74
N ARG A 44 -31.48 20.24 15.80
CA ARG A 44 -30.04 19.93 15.83
C ARG A 44 -29.85 18.52 16.40
N VAL A 45 -28.97 17.75 15.78
CA VAL A 45 -28.64 16.39 16.20
C VAL A 45 -27.13 16.27 16.27
N SER A 46 -26.63 15.58 17.29
CA SER A 46 -25.22 15.22 17.43
C SER A 46 -25.09 13.71 17.34
N VAL A 47 -24.07 13.24 16.63
CA VAL A 47 -23.75 11.82 16.49
C VAL A 47 -22.26 11.61 16.65
N ARG A 48 -21.90 10.52 17.31
CA ARG A 48 -20.54 9.96 17.29
C ARG A 48 -20.56 8.73 16.40
N VAL A 49 -19.63 8.65 15.45
CA VAL A 49 -19.46 7.49 14.58
C VAL A 49 -18.05 6.95 14.76
N ASP A 50 -17.94 5.71 15.20
CA ASP A 50 -16.67 4.99 15.31
C ASP A 50 -16.53 4.08 14.09
N HIS A 51 -15.46 4.26 13.30
CA HIS A 51 -15.21 3.48 12.09
C HIS A 51 -14.03 2.51 12.33
N PRO A 52 -14.24 1.18 12.28
CA PRO A 52 -13.15 0.23 12.49
C PRO A 52 -12.13 0.31 11.35
N ARG A 53 -10.86 0.04 11.67
CA ARG A 53 -9.84 -0.14 10.65
C ARG A 53 -10.10 -1.46 9.93
N LEU A 54 -9.99 -1.44 8.60
CA LEU A 54 -10.10 -2.63 7.78
C LEU A 54 -8.78 -2.89 7.07
N ALA A 55 -8.20 -4.07 7.30
CA ALA A 55 -7.07 -4.54 6.53
C ALA A 55 -7.55 -5.07 5.16
N PRO A 56 -6.87 -4.76 4.05
CA PRO A 56 -7.16 -5.37 2.76
C PRO A 56 -6.99 -6.90 2.84
N ALA A 57 -7.98 -7.64 2.34
CA ALA A 57 -7.99 -9.11 2.31
C ALA A 57 -8.16 -9.62 0.87
N SER A 58 -7.19 -9.30 0.01
CA SER A 58 -7.19 -9.77 -1.38
C SER A 58 -7.11 -11.30 -1.43
N LEU A 59 -7.93 -11.94 -2.28
CA LEU A 59 -7.86 -13.39 -2.52
C LEU A 59 -6.55 -13.81 -3.16
N GLU A 60 -5.97 -12.96 -4.00
CA GLU A 60 -4.62 -13.12 -4.53
C GLU A 60 -3.63 -12.39 -3.60
N PRO A 61 -2.67 -13.08 -2.98
CA PRO A 61 -1.65 -12.45 -2.16
C PRO A 61 -0.66 -11.67 -3.03
N ARG A 62 0.18 -10.86 -2.38
CA ARG A 62 1.27 -10.16 -3.08
C ARG A 62 2.27 -11.17 -3.62
N GLY A 63 2.34 -11.29 -4.94
CA GLY A 63 3.30 -12.14 -5.64
C GLY A 63 4.24 -11.34 -6.55
N ILE A 64 5.47 -11.82 -6.68
CA ILE A 64 6.48 -11.29 -7.61
C ILE A 64 7.21 -12.45 -8.29
N ALA A 65 7.39 -12.35 -9.60
CA ALA A 65 8.27 -13.20 -10.38
C ALA A 65 9.23 -12.33 -11.19
N VAL A 66 10.49 -12.74 -11.29
CA VAL A 66 11.55 -11.92 -11.88
C VAL A 66 12.38 -12.76 -12.83
N ALA A 67 12.56 -12.26 -14.06
CA ALA A 67 13.46 -12.83 -15.04
C ALA A 67 14.55 -11.81 -15.39
N TYR A 68 15.81 -12.18 -15.16
CA TYR A 68 16.97 -11.38 -15.54
C TYR A 68 17.53 -11.85 -16.89
N HIS A 69 17.72 -10.90 -17.80
CA HIS A 69 18.21 -11.11 -19.16
C HIS A 69 19.67 -10.64 -19.25
N ARG A 70 20.61 -11.58 -19.16
CA ARG A 70 22.05 -11.26 -19.13
C ARG A 70 22.53 -10.54 -20.39
N GLU A 71 22.00 -10.88 -21.56
CA GLU A 71 22.44 -10.34 -22.86
C GLU A 71 22.15 -8.84 -23.00
N SER A 72 21.00 -8.40 -22.49
CA SER A 72 20.56 -7.00 -22.53
C SER A 72 20.76 -6.27 -21.19
N ASP A 73 21.34 -6.96 -20.21
CA ASP A 73 21.53 -6.47 -18.85
C ASP A 73 20.20 -5.93 -18.26
N SER A 74 19.07 -6.57 -18.56
CA SER A 74 17.73 -6.07 -18.24
C SER A 74 16.92 -7.05 -17.39
N VAL A 75 15.82 -6.58 -16.79
CA VAL A 75 14.96 -7.41 -15.94
C VAL A 75 13.50 -7.21 -16.30
N THR A 76 12.77 -8.32 -16.42
CA THR A 76 11.31 -8.35 -16.47
C THR A 76 10.78 -8.79 -15.10
N VAL A 77 9.86 -7.99 -14.56
CA VAL A 77 9.26 -8.21 -13.24
C VAL A 77 7.75 -8.33 -13.43
N TRP A 78 7.19 -9.50 -13.16
CA TRP A 78 5.75 -9.69 -13.02
C TRP A 78 5.38 -9.45 -11.56
N LEU A 79 4.55 -8.43 -11.31
CA LEU A 79 4.22 -8.00 -9.96
C LEU A 79 2.71 -7.80 -9.85
N SER A 80 2.10 -8.40 -8.82
CA SER A 80 0.73 -8.08 -8.43
C SER A 80 0.68 -6.66 -7.85
N THR A 81 0.40 -5.68 -8.71
CA THR A 81 0.40 -4.25 -8.36
C THR A 81 -0.61 -3.46 -9.19
N GLN A 82 -1.21 -2.44 -8.55
CA GLN A 82 -2.04 -1.45 -9.23
C GLN A 82 -1.22 -0.27 -9.78
N THR A 83 0.06 -0.17 -9.44
CA THR A 83 0.90 0.99 -9.77
C THR A 83 2.24 0.56 -10.39
N PRO A 84 2.26 -0.04 -11.59
CA PRO A 84 3.48 -0.58 -12.21
C PRO A 84 4.57 0.48 -12.42
N HIS A 85 4.20 1.72 -12.77
CA HIS A 85 5.16 2.82 -12.93
C HIS A 85 5.83 3.21 -11.61
N ARG A 86 5.05 3.24 -10.51
CA ARG A 86 5.58 3.50 -9.17
C ARG A 86 6.51 2.37 -8.73
N ALA A 87 6.09 1.11 -8.94
CA ALA A 87 6.89 -0.06 -8.62
C ALA A 87 8.24 -0.03 -9.36
N ARG A 88 8.24 0.26 -10.67
CA ARG A 88 9.49 0.42 -11.45
C ARG A 88 10.42 1.47 -10.86
N ARG A 89 9.87 2.61 -10.45
CA ARG A 89 10.66 3.70 -9.83
C ARG A 89 11.28 3.27 -8.51
N GLU A 90 10.51 2.60 -7.64
CA GLU A 90 11.04 2.12 -6.36
C GLU A 90 12.09 1.02 -6.55
N LEU A 91 11.86 0.07 -7.46
CA LEU A 91 12.85 -0.97 -7.78
C LEU A 91 14.16 -0.37 -8.30
N SER A 92 14.07 0.61 -9.21
CA SER A 92 15.24 1.36 -9.69
C SER A 92 16.00 2.03 -8.56
N ARG A 93 15.30 2.67 -7.62
CA ARG A 93 15.90 3.35 -6.46
C ARG A 93 16.53 2.38 -5.47
N ILE A 94 15.86 1.29 -5.13
CA ILE A 94 16.30 0.31 -4.13
C ILE A 94 17.53 -0.45 -4.65
N LEU A 95 17.50 -0.87 -5.90
CA LEU A 95 18.54 -1.71 -6.51
C LEU A 95 19.65 -0.89 -7.18
N SER A 96 19.52 0.44 -7.24
CA SER A 96 20.44 1.33 -7.98
C SER A 96 20.61 0.94 -9.45
N VAL A 97 19.53 0.50 -10.11
CA VAL A 97 19.50 0.10 -11.53
C VAL A 97 18.74 1.14 -12.35
N ALA A 98 19.23 1.47 -13.55
CA ALA A 98 18.57 2.45 -14.42
C ALA A 98 17.14 2.02 -14.79
N PRO A 99 16.12 2.91 -14.74
CA PRO A 99 14.73 2.54 -15.01
C PRO A 99 14.47 1.91 -16.37
N GLY A 100 15.28 2.27 -17.39
CA GLY A 100 15.18 1.71 -18.73
C GLY A 100 15.54 0.22 -18.81
N ARG A 101 16.25 -0.30 -17.81
CA ARG A 101 16.62 -1.72 -17.70
C ARG A 101 15.56 -2.55 -16.95
N ILE A 102 14.51 -1.92 -16.43
CA ILE A 102 13.48 -2.56 -15.62
C ILE A 102 12.13 -2.48 -16.33
N GLN A 103 11.59 -3.62 -16.71
CA GLN A 103 10.22 -3.73 -17.19
C GLN A 103 9.34 -4.33 -16.08
N VAL A 104 8.31 -3.60 -15.66
CA VAL A 104 7.31 -4.12 -14.72
C VAL A 104 6.03 -4.43 -15.50
N VAL A 105 5.62 -5.69 -15.43
CA VAL A 105 4.37 -6.20 -15.99
C VAL A 105 3.41 -6.41 -14.81
N ALA A 106 2.32 -5.66 -14.80
CA ALA A 106 1.20 -5.92 -13.90
C ALA A 106 0.19 -6.79 -14.66
N PRO A 107 0.10 -8.10 -14.38
CA PRO A 107 -0.98 -8.90 -14.94
C PRO A 107 -2.29 -8.38 -14.34
N MET A 108 -3.15 -7.76 -15.15
CA MET A 108 -4.51 -7.50 -14.71
C MET A 108 -5.15 -8.84 -14.38
N SER A 109 -5.89 -8.92 -13.27
CA SER A 109 -6.81 -10.02 -13.01
C SER A 109 -7.95 -9.97 -14.03
N ALA A 110 -7.67 -10.36 -15.27
CA ALA A 110 -8.68 -10.86 -16.18
C ALA A 110 -8.26 -12.29 -16.47
N ALA A 111 -9.07 -13.24 -16.01
CA ALA A 111 -9.00 -14.60 -16.54
C ALA A 111 -8.91 -14.49 -18.07
N PRO A 112 -8.00 -15.22 -18.74
CA PRO A 112 -7.99 -15.25 -20.19
C PRO A 112 -9.38 -15.67 -20.66
N SER A 113 -9.98 -14.92 -21.59
CA SER A 113 -11.18 -15.37 -22.28
C SER A 113 -10.87 -16.73 -22.90
N ALA A 114 -11.65 -17.74 -22.52
CA ALA A 114 -11.65 -19.04 -23.16
C ALA A 114 -12.02 -18.94 -24.65
#